data_AF-M4BXD3-F1
#
_entry.id   AF-M4BXD3-F1
#
_cell.length_a   1.000
_cell.length_b   1.000
_cell.length_c   1.000
_cell.angle_alpha   90.00
_cell.angle_beta   90.00
_cell.angle_gamma   90.00
#
_symmetry.space_group_name_H-M   'P 1'
#
loop_
_entity.id
_entity.type
_entity.pdbx_description
1 polymer ?
#
loop_
_entity_poly.entity_id
_entity_poly.type
_entity_poly.pdbx_seq_one_letter_code
_entity_poly.pdbx_strand_id
1 'polypeptide(L)'
;MVDYLKERQTASGEVSITDLWKVVVYGLQDIWPESRTRIDGQNMGDVWELPYLPEHEKAGRFVSFHKLSQWLTYSLMEPLQEAGFKITDLHLMTGLPEYRNGGLLVDFGVLVPKSSSTLVDEFSPSAEVIIEWRALTVSILDELHAVILKRLNFTAEVFPLVKMLEGGTWKAGRVIASEKRTDGGPPIKIKSDGTVF
;
A
#
# COMPACT_ATOMS: atom_id res chain seq x y z
N MET A 1 -21.46 -4.18 5.83
CA MET A 1 -20.59 -3.00 5.81
C MET A 1 -21.34 -1.71 6.12
N VAL A 2 -22.31 -1.29 5.29
CA VAL A 2 -23.01 0.00 5.48
C VAL A 2 -23.65 0.10 6.87
N ASP A 3 -24.38 -0.92 7.33
CA ASP A 3 -25.02 -0.89 8.64
C ASP A 3 -23.99 -0.78 9.79
N TYR A 4 -22.89 -1.53 9.69
CA TYR A 4 -21.77 -1.45 10.64
C TYR A 4 -21.17 -0.04 10.72
N LEU A 5 -21.05 0.66 9.58
CA LEU A 5 -20.53 2.02 9.54
C LEU A 5 -21.55 3.04 10.09
N LYS A 6 -22.86 2.85 9.81
CA LYS A 6 -23.93 3.69 10.38
C LYS A 6 -23.94 3.63 11.90
N GLU A 7 -23.74 2.46 12.49
CA GLU A 7 -23.68 2.29 13.95
C GLU A 7 -22.48 3.01 14.60
N ARG A 8 -21.43 3.30 13.83
CA ARG A 8 -20.20 3.97 14.29
C ARG A 8 -20.12 5.44 13.86
N GLN A 9 -21.14 5.89 13.15
CA GLN A 9 -21.21 7.25 12.66
C GLN A 9 -21.48 8.20 13.83
N THR A 10 -20.77 9.33 13.88
CA THR A 10 -21.07 10.39 14.85
C THR A 10 -22.40 11.06 14.49
N ALA A 11 -22.94 11.88 15.41
CA ALA A 11 -24.14 12.67 15.14
C ALA A 11 -23.99 13.64 13.94
N SER A 12 -22.76 14.03 13.59
CA SER A 12 -22.45 14.88 12.42
C SER A 12 -22.25 14.09 11.13
N GLY A 13 -22.46 12.77 11.15
CA GLY A 13 -22.30 11.93 9.97
C GLY A 13 -20.88 11.42 9.73
N GLU A 14 -19.96 11.57 10.69
CA GLU A 14 -18.54 11.22 10.52
C GLU A 14 -18.26 9.76 10.85
N VAL A 15 -17.39 9.12 10.08
CA VAL A 15 -16.88 7.78 10.35
C VAL A 15 -15.38 7.75 10.08
N SER A 16 -14.61 7.19 11.01
CA SER A 16 -13.16 7.08 10.87
C SER A 16 -12.81 6.10 9.75
N ILE A 17 -11.76 6.41 8.97
CA ILE A 17 -11.21 5.46 8.00
C ILE A 17 -10.79 4.13 8.67
N THR A 18 -10.48 4.16 9.97
CA THR A 18 -10.14 2.96 10.74
C THR A 18 -11.30 1.98 10.83
N ASP A 19 -12.54 2.45 10.88
CA ASP A 19 -13.71 1.57 10.93
C ASP A 19 -14.01 0.97 9.56
N LEU A 20 -13.85 1.75 8.48
CA LEU A 20 -13.91 1.21 7.12
C LEU A 20 -12.82 0.16 6.89
N TRP A 21 -11.58 0.46 7.28
CA TRP A 21 -10.44 -0.44 7.18
C TRP A 21 -10.70 -1.78 7.88
N LYS A 22 -11.20 -1.74 9.13
CA LYS A 22 -11.55 -2.96 9.89
C LYS A 22 -12.56 -3.83 9.16
N VAL A 23 -13.62 -3.24 8.59
CA VAL A 23 -14.62 -4.01 7.84
C VAL A 23 -14.01 -4.67 6.62
N VAL A 24 -13.14 -3.95 5.89
CA VAL A 24 -12.49 -4.50 4.70
C VAL A 24 -11.52 -5.62 5.07
N VAL A 25 -10.62 -5.39 6.03
CA VAL A 25 -9.59 -6.37 6.41
C VAL A 25 -10.18 -7.61 7.06
N TYR A 26 -11.06 -7.45 8.06
CA TYR A 26 -11.66 -8.61 8.74
C TYR A 26 -12.74 -9.28 7.89
N GLY A 27 -13.55 -8.50 7.17
CA GLY A 27 -14.63 -9.04 6.34
C GLY A 27 -14.12 -9.80 5.12
N LEU A 28 -12.91 -9.49 4.64
CA LEU A 28 -12.28 -10.16 3.51
C LEU A 28 -11.06 -11.01 3.92
N GLN A 29 -10.89 -11.33 5.19
CA GLN A 29 -9.73 -12.10 5.65
C GLN A 29 -9.65 -13.48 4.97
N ASP A 30 -10.79 -14.10 4.71
CA ASP A 30 -10.85 -15.46 4.18
C ASP A 30 -10.65 -15.55 2.66
N ILE A 31 -10.50 -14.41 1.95
CA ILE A 31 -10.25 -14.42 0.50
C ILE A 31 -8.77 -14.68 0.16
N TRP A 32 -7.88 -14.55 1.14
CA TRP A 32 -6.45 -14.73 0.93
C TRP A 32 -6.10 -16.19 0.65
N PRO A 33 -5.16 -16.47 -0.28
CA PRO A 33 -4.74 -17.84 -0.55
C PRO A 33 -4.23 -18.57 0.71
N GLU A 34 -4.45 -19.88 0.78
CA GLU A 34 -3.95 -20.74 1.87
C GLU A 34 -2.42 -20.73 2.02
N SER A 35 -1.70 -20.35 0.97
CA SER A 35 -0.23 -20.25 0.96
C SER A 35 0.32 -19.04 1.72
N ARG A 36 -0.55 -18.17 2.27
CA ARG A 36 -0.14 -16.99 3.02
C ARG A 36 0.33 -17.30 4.43
N THR A 37 1.08 -16.35 4.99
CA THR A 37 1.56 -16.39 6.36
C THR A 37 0.40 -16.66 7.32
N ARG A 38 0.60 -17.63 8.23
CA ARG A 38 -0.35 -17.93 9.29
C ARG A 38 0.29 -17.73 10.65
N ILE A 39 -0.42 -17.06 11.54
CA ILE A 39 -0.03 -16.86 12.94
C ILE A 39 -1.16 -17.44 13.78
N ASP A 40 -0.84 -18.36 14.68
CA ASP A 40 -1.81 -19.09 15.50
C ASP A 40 -2.98 -19.71 14.70
N GLY A 41 -2.68 -20.18 13.49
CA GLY A 41 -3.67 -20.77 12.57
C GLY A 41 -4.51 -19.77 11.77
N GLN A 42 -4.43 -18.47 12.07
CA GLN A 42 -5.13 -17.42 11.33
C GLN A 42 -4.38 -17.02 10.06
N ASN A 43 -5.07 -16.93 8.93
CA ASN A 43 -4.50 -16.41 7.69
C ASN A 43 -4.30 -14.89 7.81
N MET A 44 -3.05 -14.44 7.72
CA MET A 44 -2.68 -13.03 7.89
C MET A 44 -2.72 -12.25 6.57
N GLY A 45 -2.93 -12.93 5.44
CA GLY A 45 -2.99 -12.32 4.11
C GLY A 45 -1.64 -11.80 3.65
N ASP A 46 -1.59 -10.53 3.25
CA ASP A 46 -0.39 -9.85 2.74
C ASP A 46 0.52 -9.36 3.89
N VAL A 47 0.99 -10.33 4.67
CA VAL A 47 1.94 -10.20 5.78
C VAL A 47 3.07 -11.19 5.54
N TRP A 48 4.33 -10.75 5.71
CA TRP A 48 5.50 -11.54 5.35
C TRP A 48 6.60 -11.41 6.40
N GLU A 49 7.37 -12.48 6.62
CA GLU A 49 8.51 -12.44 7.54
C GLU A 49 9.78 -11.94 6.84
N LEU A 50 10.54 -11.08 7.53
CA LEU A 50 11.92 -10.75 7.18
C LEU A 50 12.83 -11.23 8.32
N PRO A 51 13.51 -12.38 8.17
CA PRO A 51 14.23 -13.03 9.27
C PRO A 51 15.34 -12.18 9.89
N TYR A 52 15.90 -11.22 9.14
CA TYR A 52 16.96 -10.33 9.59
C TYR A 52 16.45 -9.10 10.37
N LEU A 53 15.14 -8.86 10.42
CA LEU A 53 14.60 -7.79 11.25
C LEU A 53 14.78 -8.12 12.74
N PRO A 54 15.01 -7.11 13.60
CA PRO A 54 14.97 -7.32 15.03
C PRO A 54 13.55 -7.72 15.46
N GLU A 55 13.45 -8.50 16.54
CA GLU A 55 12.18 -8.90 17.12
C GLU A 55 11.42 -7.67 17.64
N HIS A 56 10.28 -7.34 17.02
CA HIS A 56 9.40 -6.27 17.47
C HIS A 56 8.33 -6.81 18.43
N GLU A 57 8.08 -6.12 19.55
CA GLU A 57 7.16 -6.56 20.61
C GLU A 57 5.77 -6.99 20.10
N LYS A 58 5.24 -6.28 19.11
CA LYS A 58 3.90 -6.54 18.56
C LYS A 58 3.88 -7.22 17.20
N ALA A 59 4.95 -7.04 16.42
CA ALA A 59 4.98 -7.44 15.01
C ALA A 59 5.93 -8.62 14.76
N GLY A 60 6.69 -9.04 15.77
CA GLY A 60 7.79 -9.99 15.61
C GLY A 60 8.73 -9.52 14.50
N ARG A 61 8.97 -10.39 13.52
CA ARG A 61 9.76 -10.09 12.31
C ARG A 61 8.90 -9.91 11.07
N PHE A 62 7.61 -9.66 11.26
CA PHE A 62 6.65 -9.55 10.17
C PHE A 62 6.46 -8.12 9.69
N VAL A 63 6.29 -7.98 8.38
CA VAL A 63 5.93 -6.74 7.69
C VAL A 63 4.55 -6.93 7.07
N SER A 64 3.63 -6.01 7.39
CA SER A 64 2.25 -6.02 6.89
C SER A 64 2.06 -4.98 5.79
N PHE A 65 1.38 -5.37 4.71
CA PHE A 65 1.10 -4.48 3.59
C PHE A 65 -0.39 -4.36 3.27
N HIS A 66 -1.10 -5.48 3.20
CA HIS A 66 -2.54 -5.54 2.90
C HIS A 66 -2.96 -4.65 1.71
N LYS A 67 -2.11 -4.58 0.67
CA LYS A 67 -2.23 -3.60 -0.43
C LYS A 67 -3.59 -3.63 -1.12
N LEU A 68 -4.12 -4.82 -1.39
CA LEU A 68 -5.40 -4.98 -2.07
C LEU A 68 -6.57 -4.51 -1.19
N SER A 69 -6.55 -4.85 0.10
CA SER A 69 -7.51 -4.34 1.07
C SER A 69 -7.42 -2.81 1.18
N GLN A 70 -6.20 -2.26 1.16
CA GLN A 70 -5.98 -0.81 1.28
C GLN A 70 -6.49 -0.08 0.05
N TRP A 71 -6.23 -0.63 -1.13
CA TRP A 71 -6.75 -0.09 -2.37
C TRP A 71 -8.28 -0.14 -2.41
N LEU A 72 -8.89 -1.27 -2.03
CA LEU A 72 -10.34 -1.36 -1.92
C LEU A 72 -10.91 -0.35 -0.93
N THR A 73 -10.24 -0.15 0.20
CA THR A 73 -10.63 0.87 1.20
C THR A 73 -10.67 2.26 0.57
N TYR A 74 -9.64 2.64 -0.20
CA TYR A 74 -9.65 3.90 -0.95
C TYR A 74 -10.78 3.96 -1.99
N SER A 75 -11.00 2.89 -2.74
CA SER A 75 -12.05 2.82 -3.77
C SER A 75 -13.47 2.92 -3.18
N LEU A 76 -13.66 2.51 -1.92
CA LEU A 76 -14.95 2.60 -1.24
C LEU A 76 -15.24 3.98 -0.64
N MET A 77 -14.23 4.85 -0.48
CA MET A 77 -14.42 6.16 0.14
C MET A 77 -15.38 7.04 -0.67
N GLU A 78 -15.19 7.14 -1.98
CA GLU A 78 -16.03 7.97 -2.86
C GLU A 78 -17.51 7.53 -2.84
N PRO A 79 -17.87 6.27 -3.12
CA PRO A 79 -19.28 5.84 -3.09
C PRO A 79 -19.90 5.93 -1.69
N LEU A 80 -19.13 5.75 -0.61
CA LEU A 80 -19.64 5.96 0.75
C LEU A 80 -19.89 7.45 1.04
N GLN A 81 -19.02 8.33 0.55
CA GLN A 81 -19.24 9.78 0.64
C GLN A 81 -20.48 10.23 -0.13
N GLU A 82 -20.70 9.69 -1.33
CA GLU A 82 -21.94 9.92 -2.10
C GLU A 82 -23.17 9.39 -1.36
N ALA A 83 -23.03 8.31 -0.59
CA ALA A 83 -24.08 7.77 0.27
C ALA A 83 -24.28 8.55 1.59
N GLY A 84 -23.55 9.65 1.81
CA GLY A 84 -23.73 10.56 2.95
C GLY A 84 -22.79 10.32 4.14
N PHE A 85 -21.77 9.47 4.01
CA PHE A 85 -20.75 9.32 5.06
C PHE A 85 -19.67 10.39 4.93
N LYS A 86 -19.30 11.04 6.04
CA LYS A 86 -18.12 11.91 6.08
C LYS A 86 -16.93 11.11 6.61
N ILE A 87 -16.09 10.60 5.71
CA ILE A 87 -14.91 9.80 6.10
C ILE A 87 -13.82 10.70 6.69
N THR A 88 -13.34 10.37 7.88
CA THR A 88 -12.31 11.13 8.61
C THR A 88 -11.03 10.33 8.82
N ASP A 89 -10.02 10.96 9.43
CA ASP A 89 -8.73 10.33 9.81
C ASP A 89 -7.93 9.76 8.65
N LEU A 90 -8.09 10.33 7.45
CA LEU A 90 -7.41 9.87 6.23
C LEU A 90 -5.87 9.85 6.34
N HIS A 91 -5.31 10.64 7.26
CA HIS A 91 -3.88 10.68 7.57
C HIS A 91 -3.35 9.38 8.20
N LEU A 92 -4.22 8.48 8.67
CA LEU A 92 -3.83 7.17 9.21
C LEU A 92 -3.55 6.15 8.10
N MET A 93 -3.94 6.45 6.85
CA MET A 93 -3.68 5.58 5.72
C MET A 93 -2.28 5.85 5.16
N THR A 94 -1.60 4.78 4.72
CA THR A 94 -0.19 4.82 4.31
C THR A 94 0.00 4.81 2.80
N GLY A 95 1.24 4.83 2.32
CA GLY A 95 1.54 4.60 0.90
C GLY A 95 1.12 3.20 0.45
N LEU A 96 0.82 3.02 -0.85
CA LEU A 96 0.57 1.69 -1.41
C LEU A 96 1.90 1.02 -1.81
N PRO A 97 2.23 -0.18 -1.27
CA PRO A 97 3.43 -0.96 -1.60
C PRO A 97 3.25 -1.66 -2.96
N GLU A 98 2.95 -0.88 -3.99
CA GLU A 98 2.62 -1.31 -5.34
C GLU A 98 3.83 -1.08 -6.26
N TYR A 99 4.02 -1.97 -7.24
CA TYR A 99 5.24 -2.03 -8.04
C TYR A 99 5.49 -0.80 -8.93
N ARG A 100 4.47 -0.01 -9.28
CA ARG A 100 4.62 1.27 -10.01
C ARG A 100 5.12 2.36 -9.08
N ASN A 101 4.63 2.40 -7.85
CA ASN A 101 5.15 3.34 -6.84
C ASN A 101 6.61 3.00 -6.53
N GLY A 102 6.89 1.74 -6.17
CA GLY A 102 8.25 1.30 -5.89
C GLY A 102 9.16 1.37 -7.12
N GLY A 103 8.59 1.13 -8.31
CA GLY A 103 9.31 1.13 -9.57
C GLY A 103 9.75 2.52 -9.95
N LEU A 104 8.89 3.52 -9.73
CA LEU A 104 9.21 4.93 -9.90
C LEU A 104 10.44 5.32 -9.05
N LEU A 105 10.47 4.91 -7.78
CA LEU A 105 11.58 5.23 -6.88
C LEU A 105 12.91 4.63 -7.38
N VAL A 106 12.88 3.40 -7.89
CA VAL A 106 14.06 2.76 -8.48
C VAL A 106 14.45 3.43 -9.80
N ASP A 107 13.47 3.77 -10.63
CA ASP A 107 13.71 4.38 -11.93
C ASP A 107 14.33 5.77 -11.85
N PHE A 108 14.02 6.53 -10.80
CA PHE A 108 14.66 7.83 -10.56
C PHE A 108 15.89 7.75 -9.66
N GLY A 109 16.34 6.54 -9.28
CA GLY A 109 17.52 6.36 -8.45
C GLY A 109 17.36 6.81 -7.00
N VAL A 110 16.11 6.99 -6.52
CA VAL A 110 15.81 7.23 -5.11
C VAL A 110 16.08 5.95 -4.31
N LEU A 111 15.70 4.80 -4.87
CA LEU A 111 16.09 3.48 -4.40
C LEU A 111 17.09 2.87 -5.39
N VAL A 112 18.23 2.42 -4.87
CA VAL A 112 19.29 1.79 -5.68
C VAL A 112 19.55 0.38 -5.14
N PRO A 113 19.28 -0.69 -5.91
CA PRO A 113 19.61 -2.04 -5.49
C PRO A 113 21.11 -2.21 -5.23
N LYS A 114 21.45 -2.88 -4.12
CA LYS A 114 22.85 -3.18 -3.78
C LYS A 114 23.50 -4.15 -4.77
N SER A 115 22.71 -5.07 -5.33
CA SER A 115 23.14 -6.03 -6.34
C SER A 115 22.43 -5.76 -7.66
N SER A 116 23.17 -5.78 -8.77
CA SER A 116 22.63 -5.65 -10.12
C SER A 116 21.72 -6.81 -10.52
N SER A 117 21.89 -8.00 -9.93
CA SER A 117 21.05 -9.18 -10.20
C SER A 117 19.58 -8.92 -9.88
N THR A 118 19.30 -8.04 -8.90
CA THR A 118 17.94 -7.59 -8.52
C THR A 118 17.13 -7.03 -9.69
N LEU A 119 17.80 -6.43 -10.69
CA LEU A 119 17.16 -5.82 -11.87
C LEU A 119 17.01 -6.80 -13.04
N VAL A 120 17.57 -8.00 -12.93
CA VAL A 120 17.60 -9.01 -14.00
C VAL A 120 16.67 -10.17 -13.65
N ASP A 121 16.82 -10.66 -12.43
CA ASP A 121 16.12 -11.82 -11.88
C ASP A 121 14.63 -11.54 -11.65
N GLU A 122 13.86 -12.62 -11.49
CA GLU A 122 12.43 -12.58 -11.23
C GLU A 122 12.10 -13.25 -9.89
N PHE A 123 11.42 -12.51 -9.02
CA PHE A 123 11.22 -12.89 -7.62
C PHE A 123 9.76 -13.19 -7.28
N SER A 124 9.51 -14.12 -6.37
CA SER A 124 8.17 -14.30 -5.79
C SER A 124 7.82 -13.12 -4.86
N PRO A 125 6.52 -12.85 -4.62
CA PRO A 125 6.10 -11.85 -3.64
C PRO A 125 6.64 -12.09 -2.22
N SER A 126 6.93 -13.34 -1.88
CA SER A 126 7.51 -13.76 -0.60
C SER A 126 9.02 -13.62 -0.50
N ALA A 127 9.71 -13.23 -1.59
CA ALA A 127 11.14 -13.05 -1.56
C ALA A 127 11.52 -11.82 -0.73
N GLU A 128 12.58 -11.92 0.07
CA GLU A 128 13.04 -10.85 0.95
C GLU A 128 13.25 -9.52 0.21
N VAL A 129 13.80 -9.57 -1.01
CA VAL A 129 14.02 -8.38 -1.85
C VAL A 129 12.72 -7.67 -2.24
N ILE A 130 11.63 -8.42 -2.45
CA ILE A 130 10.32 -7.85 -2.77
C ILE A 130 9.69 -7.26 -1.51
N ILE A 131 9.78 -7.96 -0.38
CA ILE A 131 9.26 -7.47 0.90
C ILE A 131 10.00 -6.19 1.32
N GLU A 132 11.33 -6.17 1.24
CA GLU A 132 12.16 -4.99 1.54
C GLU A 132 11.84 -3.81 0.62
N TRP A 133 11.76 -4.06 -0.69
CA TRP A 133 11.42 -3.00 -1.66
C TRP A 133 10.03 -2.41 -1.41
N ARG A 134 9.04 -3.24 -1.09
CA ARG A 134 7.68 -2.80 -0.72
C ARG A 134 7.67 -2.00 0.57
N ALA A 135 8.40 -2.43 1.61
CA ALA A 135 8.52 -1.71 2.87
C ALA A 135 9.15 -0.31 2.66
N LEU A 136 10.27 -0.26 1.95
CA LEU A 136 10.94 0.99 1.59
C LEU A 136 10.05 1.90 0.75
N THR A 137 9.26 1.33 -0.16
CA THR A 137 8.29 2.08 -0.96
C THR A 137 7.30 2.81 -0.07
N VAL A 138 6.69 2.14 0.91
CA VAL A 138 5.72 2.77 1.82
C VAL A 138 6.37 3.90 2.59
N SER A 139 7.54 3.66 3.22
CA SER A 139 8.23 4.67 4.01
C SER A 139 8.65 5.90 3.20
N ILE A 140 9.12 5.70 1.96
CA ILE A 140 9.59 6.81 1.11
C ILE A 140 8.41 7.60 0.53
N LEU A 141 7.24 6.98 0.34
CA LEU A 141 6.06 7.70 -0.13
C LEU A 141 5.60 8.79 0.86
N ASP A 142 5.75 8.55 2.16
CA ASP A 142 5.44 9.55 3.20
C ASP A 142 6.41 10.75 3.12
N GLU A 143 7.71 10.48 2.95
CA GLU A 143 8.74 11.51 2.76
C GLU A 143 8.52 12.29 1.46
N LEU A 144 8.20 11.59 0.36
CA LEU A 144 7.88 12.22 -0.91
C LEU A 144 6.65 13.11 -0.82
N HIS A 145 5.63 12.69 -0.06
CA HIS A 145 4.44 13.48 0.19
C HIS A 145 4.77 14.77 0.94
N ALA A 146 5.60 14.70 1.99
CA ALA A 146 6.07 15.87 2.72
C ALA A 146 6.83 16.86 1.81
N VAL A 147 7.69 16.36 0.91
CA VAL A 147 8.40 17.18 -0.08
C VAL A 147 7.43 17.87 -1.04
N ILE A 148 6.41 17.15 -1.53
CA ILE A 148 5.40 17.71 -2.45
C ILE A 148 4.57 18.79 -1.76
N LEU A 149 4.10 18.55 -0.53
CA LEU A 149 3.36 19.53 0.26
C LEU A 149 4.16 20.82 0.43
N LYS A 150 5.44 20.70 0.80
CA LYS A 150 6.34 21.85 0.93
C LYS A 150 6.53 22.61 -0.38
N ARG A 151 6.73 21.89 -1.50
CA ARG A 151 6.96 22.51 -2.82
C ARG A 151 5.73 23.21 -3.38
N LEU A 152 4.54 22.67 -3.13
CA LEU A 152 3.27 23.21 -3.62
C LEU A 152 2.61 24.17 -2.63
N ASN A 153 3.19 24.36 -1.44
CA ASN A 153 2.62 25.13 -0.34
C ASN A 153 1.21 24.64 0.04
N PHE A 154 1.05 23.31 0.15
CA PHE A 154 -0.19 22.65 0.55
C PHE A 154 -0.08 22.05 1.95
N THR A 155 -1.24 21.79 2.56
CA THR A 155 -1.36 20.99 3.78
C THR A 155 -1.81 19.55 3.44
N ALA A 156 -1.54 18.61 4.34
CA ALA A 156 -2.01 17.23 4.19
C ALA A 156 -3.54 17.10 4.21
N GLU A 157 -4.25 18.10 4.76
CA GLU A 157 -5.72 18.16 4.71
C GLU A 157 -6.24 18.44 3.29
N VAL A 158 -5.61 19.39 2.59
CA VAL A 158 -6.02 19.77 1.22
C VAL A 158 -5.55 18.73 0.21
N PHE A 159 -4.33 18.24 0.38
CA PHE A 159 -3.67 17.30 -0.51
C PHE A 159 -3.16 16.08 0.28
N PRO A 160 -4.04 15.18 0.76
CA PRO A 160 -3.63 13.99 1.50
C PRO A 160 -2.87 13.00 0.62
N LEU A 161 -2.15 12.08 1.26
CA LEU A 161 -1.30 11.08 0.62
C LEU A 161 -2.03 10.33 -0.51
N VAL A 162 -3.28 9.92 -0.28
CA VAL A 162 -4.10 9.22 -1.29
C VAL A 162 -4.24 9.99 -2.61
N LYS A 163 -4.33 11.32 -2.58
CA LYS A 163 -4.37 12.14 -3.81
C LYS A 163 -3.04 12.13 -4.55
N MET A 164 -1.93 12.15 -3.80
CA MET A 164 -0.59 12.01 -4.37
C MET A 164 -0.38 10.63 -5.01
N LEU A 165 -0.92 9.57 -4.40
CA LEU A 165 -0.80 8.22 -4.95
C LEU A 165 -1.52 8.10 -6.30
N GLU A 166 -2.81 8.46 -6.34
CA GLU A 166 -3.65 8.30 -7.54
C GLU A 166 -3.20 9.22 -8.69
N GLY A 167 -3.08 10.52 -8.41
CA GLY A 167 -2.72 11.53 -9.42
C GLY A 167 -1.22 11.68 -9.68
N GLY A 168 -0.37 11.12 -8.82
CA GLY A 168 1.07 11.30 -8.84
C GLY A 168 1.81 9.99 -9.05
N THR A 169 2.26 9.35 -7.97
CA THR A 169 3.27 8.27 -8.04
C THR A 169 2.80 7.06 -8.84
N TRP A 170 1.53 6.68 -8.73
CA TRP A 170 1.02 5.51 -9.45
C TRP A 170 0.97 5.77 -10.96
N LYS A 171 0.44 6.95 -11.37
CA LYS A 171 0.37 7.37 -12.78
C LYS A 171 1.76 7.61 -13.37
N ALA A 172 2.60 8.36 -12.67
CA ALA A 172 3.98 8.64 -13.08
C ALA A 172 4.78 7.34 -13.22
N GLY A 173 4.65 6.42 -12.25
CA GLY A 173 5.32 5.11 -12.30
C GLY A 173 4.97 4.31 -13.55
N ARG A 174 3.69 4.32 -13.99
CA ARG A 174 3.30 3.68 -15.25
C ARG A 174 3.94 4.32 -16.47
N VAL A 175 3.87 5.65 -16.56
CA VAL A 175 4.39 6.39 -17.72
C VAL A 175 5.89 6.14 -17.86
N ILE A 176 6.63 6.27 -16.76
CA ILE A 176 8.09 6.13 -16.74
C ILE A 176 8.51 4.68 -16.99
N ALA A 177 7.76 3.71 -16.46
CA ALA A 177 8.02 2.31 -16.77
C ALA A 177 7.90 2.02 -18.28
N SER A 178 6.87 2.56 -18.95
CA SER A 178 6.69 2.42 -20.39
C SER A 178 7.72 3.19 -21.23
N GLU A 179 8.24 4.31 -20.73
CA GLU A 179 9.33 5.03 -21.39
C GLU A 179 10.65 4.25 -21.34
N LYS A 180 10.88 3.54 -20.22
CA LYS A 180 12.14 2.83 -19.97
C LYS A 180 12.17 1.38 -20.43
N ARG A 181 11.01 0.74 -20.55
CA ARG A 181 10.90 -0.68 -20.88
C ARG A 181 9.72 -0.92 -21.81
N THR A 182 9.94 -1.75 -22.83
CA THR A 182 8.94 -2.08 -23.85
C THR A 182 7.70 -2.78 -23.27
N ASP A 183 7.86 -3.57 -22.21
CA ASP A 183 6.75 -4.26 -21.53
C ASP A 183 6.00 -3.36 -20.54
N GLY A 184 6.50 -2.15 -20.25
CA GLY A 184 5.96 -1.26 -19.22
C GLY A 184 6.01 -1.82 -17.81
N GLY A 185 6.80 -2.87 -17.58
CA GLY A 185 6.94 -3.53 -16.29
C GLY A 185 7.79 -2.72 -15.29
N PRO A 186 7.73 -3.08 -13.99
CA PRO A 186 8.61 -2.49 -12.98
C PRO A 186 10.09 -2.88 -13.22
N PRO A 187 11.06 -2.09 -12.69
CA PRO A 187 12.48 -2.42 -12.73
C PRO A 187 12.84 -3.74 -12.02
N ILE A 188 12.12 -4.09 -10.96
CA ILE A 188 12.30 -5.35 -10.22
C ILE A 188 11.17 -6.27 -10.64
N LYS A 189 11.50 -7.39 -11.30
CA LYS A 189 10.50 -8.30 -11.87
C LYS A 189 9.90 -9.18 -10.79
N ILE A 190 8.58 -9.34 -10.84
CA ILE A 190 7.80 -10.08 -9.86
C ILE A 190 7.03 -11.19 -10.55
N LYS A 191 7.08 -12.40 -10.00
CA LYS A 191 6.19 -13.51 -10.34
C LYS A 191 4.80 -13.19 -9.79
N SER A 192 4.01 -12.44 -10.55
CA SER A 192 2.65 -12.09 -10.14
C SER A 192 1.67 -13.20 -10.49
N ASP A 193 0.85 -13.58 -9.53
CA ASP A 193 -0.35 -14.42 -9.68
C ASP A 193 -1.65 -13.59 -9.53
N GLY A 194 -1.53 -12.26 -9.46
CA GLY A 194 -2.65 -11.33 -9.26
C GLY A 194 -3.18 -11.24 -7.82
N THR A 195 -2.58 -11.95 -6.87
CA THR A 195 -3.08 -12.02 -5.48
C THR A 195 -2.40 -11.04 -4.52
N VAL A 196 -1.38 -10.29 -4.97
CA VAL A 196 -0.68 -9.25 -4.18
C VAL A 196 -0.56 -7.94 -4.95
N PHE A 197 -0.41 -8.01 -6.27
CA PHE A 197 -0.07 -6.90 -7.14
C PHE A 197 -1.14 -6.63 -8.18
#